data_AF-A0A3B4VA08-F1
#
_entry.id   AF-A0A3B4VA08-F1
#
_cell.length_a   1.000
_cell.length_b   1.000
_cell.length_c   1.000
_cell.angle_alpha   90.00
_cell.angle_beta   90.00
_cell.angle_gamma   90.00
#
_symmetry.space_group_name_H-M   'P 1'
#
loop_
_entity.id
_entity.type
_entity.pdbx_description
1 polymer ?
#
loop_
_entity_poly.entity_id
_entity_poly.type
_entity_poly.pdbx_seq_one_letter_code
_entity_poly.pdbx_strand_id
1 'polypeptide(L)'
;MAASSIAASELLHKMNKQISILYPKASCVIRRIGTTSSRCHSQPQHRAKSAPQQLVGVVGLEIHAQINSNTKLFSGSPVRFSSPPNSLVSFFDGSLPGTLPVLNRRCVEAAVMTGLALNCTINRKSVFDRKHYFYADLPSCPNDVHFPPCTGVLVWQGFTTPQSPRVILLPL
;
A
#
# COMPACT_ATOMS: atom_id res chain seq x y z
N MET A 1 62.53 -31.37 30.29
CA MET A 1 62.51 -32.02 31.61
C MET A 1 61.22 -31.63 32.33
N ALA A 2 60.53 -32.64 32.89
CA ALA A 2 59.54 -32.58 34.00
C ALA A 2 58.27 -31.73 33.78
N ALA A 3 57.09 -32.07 34.28
CA ALA A 3 56.53 -33.28 34.89
C ALA A 3 54.99 -33.13 34.76
N SER A 4 54.27 -34.24 34.91
CA SER A 4 52.85 -34.43 34.60
C SER A 4 51.88 -33.40 35.22
N SER A 5 51.03 -32.82 34.38
CA SER A 5 49.90 -31.93 34.71
C SER A 5 48.72 -32.64 35.41
N ILE A 6 48.86 -33.93 35.69
CA ILE A 6 47.77 -34.82 36.12
C ILE A 6 47.56 -34.76 37.64
N ALA A 7 48.60 -34.45 38.43
CA ALA A 7 48.46 -34.36 39.90
C ALA A 7 47.79 -33.07 40.41
N ALA A 8 47.77 -32.00 39.60
CA ALA A 8 47.22 -30.70 40.00
C ALA A 8 45.69 -30.64 39.92
N SER A 9 45.07 -31.41 39.02
CA SER A 9 43.61 -31.39 38.82
C SER A 9 42.86 -32.14 39.92
N GLU A 10 43.40 -33.24 40.45
CA GLU A 10 42.75 -34.02 41.52
C GLU A 10 42.70 -33.29 42.87
N LEU A 11 43.74 -32.53 43.22
CA LEU A 11 43.77 -31.71 44.43
C LEU A 11 42.75 -30.56 44.37
N LEU A 12 42.65 -29.89 43.22
CA LEU A 12 41.67 -28.82 42.99
C LEU A 12 40.23 -29.34 43.05
N HIS A 13 39.98 -30.58 42.59
CA HIS A 13 38.64 -31.16 42.62
C HIS A 13 38.20 -31.58 44.03
N LYS A 14 39.12 -32.09 44.87
CA LYS A 14 38.82 -32.43 46.28
C LYS A 14 38.55 -31.19 47.15
N MET A 15 39.21 -30.08 46.90
CA MET A 15 38.97 -28.82 47.64
C MET A 15 37.64 -28.17 47.26
N ASN A 16 37.27 -28.20 45.97
CA ASN A 16 36.02 -27.57 45.51
C ASN A 16 34.76 -28.32 46.00
N LYS A 17 34.88 -29.63 46.27
CA LYS A 17 33.80 -30.46 46.83
C LYS A 17 33.55 -30.21 48.32
N GLN A 18 34.57 -29.74 49.05
CA GLN A 18 34.46 -29.35 50.47
C GLN A 18 33.82 -27.96 50.61
N ILE A 19 34.12 -27.03 49.69
CA ILE A 19 33.61 -25.65 49.72
C ILE A 19 32.11 -25.57 49.36
N SER A 20 31.58 -26.47 48.52
CA SER A 20 30.17 -26.47 48.11
C SER A 20 29.19 -26.98 49.17
N ILE A 21 29.66 -27.64 50.24
CA ILE A 21 28.80 -28.21 51.29
C ILE A 21 28.46 -27.19 52.38
N LEU A 22 29.26 -26.14 52.57
CA LEU A 22 29.09 -25.21 53.69
C LEU A 22 28.37 -23.89 53.35
N TYR A 23 28.26 -23.48 52.07
CA TYR A 23 27.61 -22.22 51.68
C TYR A 23 26.94 -22.32 50.30
N PRO A 24 25.60 -22.50 50.21
CA PRO A 24 24.95 -22.83 48.93
C PRO A 24 24.66 -21.61 48.02
N LYS A 25 25.05 -20.38 48.40
CA LYS A 25 24.74 -19.15 47.63
C LYS A 25 25.90 -18.14 47.52
N ALA A 26 27.11 -18.62 47.24
CA ALA A 26 28.19 -17.74 46.82
C ALA A 26 29.07 -18.43 45.77
N SER A 27 28.95 -18.01 44.50
CA SER A 27 29.96 -18.34 43.49
C SER A 27 30.99 -17.21 43.40
N CYS A 28 32.12 -17.39 44.10
CA CYS A 28 33.33 -16.60 43.88
C CYS A 28 34.08 -17.19 42.68
N VAL A 29 34.25 -16.41 41.61
CA VAL A 29 35.07 -16.81 40.46
C VAL A 29 36.39 -16.04 40.51
N ILE A 30 37.47 -16.78 40.79
CA ILE A 30 38.86 -16.32 40.76
C ILE A 30 39.27 -16.10 39.30
N ARG A 31 39.69 -14.87 38.97
CA ARG A 31 40.20 -14.47 37.65
C ARG A 31 41.61 -15.02 37.41
N ARG A 32 41.90 -15.47 36.18
CA ARG A 32 43.26 -15.47 35.61
C ARG A 32 43.30 -14.51 34.44
N ILE A 33 44.06 -13.43 34.58
CA ILE A 33 44.38 -12.51 33.49
C ILE A 33 45.58 -13.10 32.75
N GLY A 34 45.35 -13.62 31.54
CA GLY A 34 46.40 -13.99 30.61
C GLY A 34 46.48 -12.92 29.52
N THR A 35 47.58 -12.18 29.48
CA THR A 35 47.90 -11.25 28.40
C THR A 35 48.45 -12.02 27.21
N THR A 36 47.60 -12.37 26.25
CA THR A 36 48.05 -12.69 24.89
C THR A 36 47.19 -11.91 23.91
N SER A 37 47.81 -10.96 23.20
CA SER A 37 47.21 -10.22 22.11
C SER A 37 47.00 -11.14 20.90
N SER A 38 45.90 -11.89 20.88
CA SER A 38 45.43 -12.51 19.65
C SER A 38 44.62 -11.48 18.87
N ARG A 39 45.20 -11.06 17.75
CA ARG A 39 44.64 -10.20 16.70
C ARG A 39 43.14 -10.51 16.49
N CYS A 40 42.28 -9.58 16.88
CA CYS A 40 40.84 -9.64 16.63
C CYS A 40 40.59 -9.53 15.12
N HIS A 41 40.58 -10.64 14.41
CA HIS A 41 39.85 -10.74 13.15
C HIS A 41 38.41 -11.13 13.49
N SER A 42 37.59 -10.12 13.80
CA SER A 42 36.15 -10.24 13.70
C SER A 42 35.81 -10.39 12.22
N GLN A 43 35.75 -11.63 11.73
CA GLN A 43 35.07 -11.89 10.47
C GLN A 43 33.62 -11.39 10.61
N PRO A 44 33.05 -10.70 9.60
CA PRO A 44 31.64 -10.38 9.61
C PRO A 44 30.89 -11.71 9.74
N GLN A 45 30.16 -11.90 10.83
CA GLN A 45 29.27 -13.05 10.94
C GLN A 45 28.30 -12.94 9.78
N HIS A 46 28.41 -13.87 8.84
CA HIS A 46 27.48 -14.01 7.75
C HIS A 46 26.11 -14.25 8.41
N ARG A 47 25.28 -13.21 8.45
CA ARG A 47 23.97 -13.24 9.08
C ARG A 47 23.22 -14.39 8.44
N ALA A 48 23.00 -15.47 9.21
CA ALA A 48 22.29 -16.63 8.74
C ALA A 48 20.96 -16.15 8.14
N LYS A 49 20.72 -16.45 6.86
CA LYS A 49 19.46 -16.12 6.20
C LYS A 49 18.35 -16.77 7.01
N SER A 50 17.50 -15.96 7.63
CA SER A 50 16.30 -16.42 8.32
C SER A 50 15.48 -17.29 7.36
N ALA A 51 14.86 -18.34 7.89
CA ALA A 51 14.00 -19.25 7.15
C ALA A 51 13.03 -18.47 6.24
N PRO A 52 12.74 -18.96 5.02
CA PRO A 52 11.87 -18.26 4.09
C PRO A 52 10.51 -18.01 4.76
N GLN A 53 10.14 -16.74 4.89
CA GLN A 53 8.85 -16.36 5.43
C GLN A 53 7.76 -16.85 4.48
N GLN A 54 6.74 -17.49 5.02
CA GLN A 54 5.60 -17.97 4.24
C GLN A 54 4.81 -16.76 3.75
N LEU A 55 4.92 -16.45 2.46
CA LEU A 55 4.19 -15.35 1.83
C LEU A 55 2.79 -15.80 1.45
N VAL A 56 1.80 -14.94 1.65
CA VAL A 56 0.41 -15.12 1.20
C VAL A 56 0.13 -14.07 0.12
N GLY A 57 -0.40 -14.51 -1.03
CA GLY A 57 -0.81 -13.61 -2.10
C GLY A 57 -2.13 -12.93 -1.79
N VAL A 58 -2.18 -11.61 -1.94
CA VAL A 58 -3.40 -10.80 -1.83
C VAL A 58 -3.61 -10.08 -3.16
N VAL A 59 -4.79 -10.25 -3.75
CA VAL A 59 -5.14 -9.66 -5.06
C VAL A 59 -6.34 -8.75 -4.88
N GLY A 60 -6.25 -7.52 -5.39
CA GLY A 60 -7.36 -6.58 -5.51
C GLY A 60 -7.66 -6.32 -6.99
N LEU A 61 -8.94 -6.17 -7.33
CA LEU A 61 -9.38 -5.86 -8.68
C LEU A 61 -10.04 -4.48 -8.71
N GLU A 62 -9.71 -3.71 -9.75
CA GLU A 62 -10.39 -2.46 -10.09
C GLU A 62 -11.01 -2.62 -11.48
N ILE A 63 -12.33 -2.49 -11.56
CA ILE A 63 -13.09 -2.75 -12.79
C ILE A 63 -13.78 -1.45 -13.20
N HIS A 64 -13.48 -0.98 -14.42
CA HIS A 64 -14.19 0.16 -15.02
C HIS A 64 -15.17 -0.38 -16.06
N ALA A 65 -16.44 -0.02 -15.91
CA ALA A 65 -17.52 -0.45 -16.81
C ALA A 65 -18.20 0.77 -17.42
N GLN A 66 -18.27 0.82 -18.74
CA GLN A 66 -18.91 1.92 -19.45
C GLN A 66 -20.43 1.81 -19.32
N ILE A 67 -21.08 2.92 -18.93
CA ILE A 67 -22.54 2.97 -18.84
C ILE A 67 -23.12 3.10 -20.25
N ASN A 68 -24.02 2.18 -20.61
CA ASN A 68 -24.76 2.25 -21.86
C ASN A 68 -25.78 3.41 -21.81
N SER A 69 -25.39 4.55 -22.37
CA SER A 69 -26.19 5.77 -22.39
C SER A 69 -26.07 6.45 -23.76
N ASN A 70 -27.08 7.23 -24.14
CA ASN A 70 -27.08 7.90 -25.45
C ASN A 70 -26.10 9.07 -25.51
N THR A 71 -25.81 9.71 -24.37
CA THR A 71 -24.97 10.91 -24.25
C THR A 71 -23.97 10.78 -23.10
N LYS A 72 -22.86 11.51 -23.16
CA LYS A 72 -21.79 11.48 -22.15
C LYS A 72 -22.28 11.92 -20.76
N LEU A 73 -21.44 11.72 -19.74
CA LEU A 73 -21.83 11.99 -18.34
C LEU A 73 -22.06 13.48 -18.04
N PHE A 74 -21.21 14.37 -18.58
CA PHE A 74 -21.24 15.81 -18.28
C PHE A 74 -21.56 16.70 -19.48
N SER A 75 -21.81 16.10 -20.64
CA SER A 75 -22.09 16.82 -21.88
C SER A 75 -23.17 16.11 -22.71
N GLY A 76 -23.83 16.87 -23.57
CA GLY A 76 -24.86 16.36 -24.48
C GLY A 76 -24.30 15.59 -25.70
N SER A 77 -22.98 15.44 -25.81
CA SER A 77 -22.35 14.70 -26.90
C SER A 77 -22.78 13.24 -26.90
N PRO A 78 -23.05 12.63 -28.07
CA PRO A 78 -23.45 11.24 -28.13
C PRO A 78 -22.29 10.29 -27.78
N VAL A 79 -22.62 9.12 -27.24
CA VAL A 79 -21.68 8.02 -27.04
C VAL A 79 -21.92 6.99 -28.15
N ARG A 80 -20.95 6.81 -29.05
CA ARG A 80 -21.00 5.79 -30.11
C ARG A 80 -19.65 5.14 -30.31
N PHE A 81 -19.65 3.83 -30.50
CA PHE A 81 -18.46 3.09 -30.86
C PHE A 81 -18.07 3.34 -32.32
N SER A 82 -16.78 3.26 -32.64
CA SER A 82 -16.24 3.34 -34.01
C SER A 82 -16.59 4.62 -34.79
N SER A 83 -16.73 5.75 -34.10
CA SER A 83 -16.89 7.05 -34.76
C SER A 83 -15.53 7.63 -35.16
N PRO A 84 -15.46 8.53 -36.17
CA PRO A 84 -14.21 9.19 -36.54
C PRO A 84 -13.57 9.93 -35.36
N PRO A 85 -12.24 10.03 -35.29
CA PRO A 85 -11.54 10.73 -34.22
C PRO A 85 -12.07 12.16 -34.04
N ASN A 86 -12.28 12.59 -32.80
CA ASN A 86 -12.73 13.93 -32.41
C ASN A 86 -14.07 14.39 -33.06
N SER A 87 -14.89 13.46 -33.58
CA SER A 87 -16.18 13.80 -34.20
C SER A 87 -17.33 13.96 -33.21
N LEU A 88 -17.25 13.31 -32.04
CA LEU A 88 -18.29 13.32 -31.01
C LEU A 88 -17.83 14.11 -29.79
N VAL A 89 -17.50 15.39 -29.99
CA VAL A 89 -16.90 16.27 -28.99
C VAL A 89 -17.71 17.56 -28.89
N SER A 90 -18.11 17.93 -27.67
CA SER A 90 -18.70 19.24 -27.36
C SER A 90 -17.64 20.22 -26.87
N PHE A 91 -18.00 21.48 -26.73
CA PHE A 91 -17.10 22.50 -26.15
C PHE A 91 -16.61 22.12 -24.75
N PHE A 92 -17.46 21.48 -23.93
CA PHE A 92 -17.07 20.99 -22.61
C PHE A 92 -16.05 19.84 -22.71
N ASP A 93 -16.28 18.90 -23.63
CA ASP A 93 -15.35 17.76 -23.84
C ASP A 93 -13.97 18.24 -24.33
N GLY A 94 -13.96 19.30 -25.15
CA GLY A 94 -12.74 19.99 -25.57
C GLY A 94 -12.14 20.94 -24.52
N SER A 95 -12.74 21.03 -23.34
CA SER A 95 -12.31 21.91 -22.23
C SER A 95 -12.15 23.38 -22.63
N LEU A 96 -13.03 23.87 -23.50
CA LEU A 96 -13.04 25.28 -23.87
C LEU A 96 -13.42 26.16 -22.66
N PRO A 97 -12.80 27.36 -22.54
CA PRO A 97 -13.04 28.24 -21.41
C PRO A 97 -14.51 28.67 -21.35
N GLY A 98 -15.07 28.73 -20.13
CA GLY A 98 -16.45 29.14 -19.89
C GLY A 98 -17.50 28.03 -20.01
N THR A 99 -17.09 26.79 -20.31
CA THR A 99 -18.00 25.64 -20.32
C THR A 99 -18.24 25.08 -18.92
N LEU A 100 -19.45 24.56 -18.67
CA LEU A 100 -19.86 24.01 -17.38
C LEU A 100 -20.38 22.56 -17.54
N PRO A 101 -20.10 21.67 -16.58
CA PRO A 101 -20.57 20.29 -16.63
C PRO A 101 -22.09 20.21 -16.37
N VAL A 102 -22.78 19.40 -17.16
CA VAL A 102 -24.21 19.10 -16.99
C VAL A 102 -24.40 17.60 -16.77
N LEU A 103 -24.78 17.21 -15.55
CA LEU A 103 -24.88 15.80 -15.16
C LEU A 103 -26.01 15.06 -15.89
N ASN A 104 -25.67 13.92 -16.49
CA ASN A 104 -26.63 13.03 -17.14
C ASN A 104 -27.38 12.16 -16.12
N ARG A 105 -28.69 12.39 -16.00
CA ARG A 105 -29.59 11.64 -15.10
C ARG A 105 -29.59 10.13 -15.37
N ARG A 106 -29.55 9.69 -16.62
CA ARG A 106 -29.57 8.25 -16.96
C ARG A 106 -28.31 7.53 -16.48
N CYS A 107 -27.17 8.19 -16.53
CA CYS A 107 -25.93 7.63 -16.00
C CYS A 107 -26.01 7.44 -14.49
N VAL A 108 -26.60 8.39 -13.75
CA VAL A 108 -26.80 8.27 -12.31
C VAL A 108 -27.77 7.14 -11.98
N GLU A 109 -28.89 7.03 -12.70
CA GLU A 109 -29.86 5.94 -12.52
C GLU A 109 -29.21 4.56 -12.75
N ALA A 110 -28.44 4.41 -13.84
CA ALA A 110 -27.70 3.18 -14.14
C ALA A 110 -26.64 2.84 -13.09
N ALA A 111 -25.94 3.85 -12.55
CA ALA A 111 -25.00 3.67 -11.47
C ALA A 111 -25.71 3.15 -10.21
N VAL A 112 -26.81 3.78 -9.80
CA VAL A 112 -27.61 3.37 -8.63
C VAL A 112 -28.19 1.97 -8.79
N MET A 113 -28.71 1.63 -9.97
CA MET A 113 -29.20 0.27 -10.27
C MET A 113 -28.08 -0.76 -10.15
N THR A 114 -26.89 -0.46 -10.68
CA THR A 114 -25.71 -1.32 -10.55
C THR A 114 -25.31 -1.49 -9.07
N GLY A 115 -25.31 -0.41 -8.29
CA GLY A 115 -25.03 -0.46 -6.85
C GLY A 115 -26.01 -1.36 -6.10
N LEU A 116 -27.31 -1.26 -6.40
CA LEU A 116 -28.33 -2.13 -5.81
C LEU A 116 -28.15 -3.59 -6.25
N ALA A 117 -27.83 -3.84 -7.52
CA ALA A 117 -27.59 -5.18 -8.05
C ALA A 117 -26.36 -5.87 -7.44
N LEU A 118 -25.36 -5.09 -7.01
CA LEU A 118 -24.17 -5.55 -6.31
C LEU A 118 -24.34 -5.60 -4.78
N ASN A 119 -25.55 -5.42 -4.26
CA ASN A 119 -25.87 -5.34 -2.84
C ASN A 119 -25.06 -4.27 -2.08
N CYS A 120 -24.73 -3.15 -2.74
CA CYS A 120 -24.10 -2.01 -2.10
C CYS A 120 -25.12 -1.19 -1.29
N THR A 121 -24.65 -0.49 -0.27
CA THR A 121 -25.44 0.54 0.42
C THR A 121 -25.30 1.87 -0.32
N ILE A 122 -26.43 2.47 -0.71
CA ILE A 122 -26.47 3.71 -1.48
C ILE A 122 -26.46 4.92 -0.53
N ASN A 123 -25.53 5.84 -0.73
CA ASN A 123 -25.47 7.07 0.03
C ASN A 123 -26.61 8.02 -0.37
N ARG A 124 -27.25 8.68 0.61
CA ARG A 124 -28.30 9.70 0.35
C ARG A 124 -27.76 10.98 -0.28
N LYS A 125 -26.46 11.26 -0.06
CA LYS A 125 -25.75 12.40 -0.61
C LYS A 125 -24.44 11.91 -1.19
N SER A 126 -24.17 12.33 -2.42
CA SER A 126 -22.94 12.01 -3.12
C SER A 126 -22.44 13.27 -3.79
N VAL A 127 -21.12 13.40 -3.84
CA VAL A 127 -20.42 14.52 -4.47
C VAL A 127 -19.51 13.98 -5.57
N PHE A 128 -19.28 14.81 -6.58
CA PHE A 128 -18.27 14.56 -7.60
C PHE A 128 -17.03 15.38 -7.26
N ASP A 129 -15.92 14.70 -6.97
CA ASP A 129 -14.63 15.33 -6.66
C ASP A 129 -13.73 15.33 -7.90
N ARG A 130 -12.88 16.33 -8.02
CA ARG A 130 -11.94 16.47 -9.14
C ARG A 130 -10.63 15.75 -8.85
N LYS A 131 -10.24 14.78 -9.68
CA LYS A 131 -8.93 14.10 -9.64
C LYS A 131 -7.95 14.71 -10.66
N HIS A 132 -6.99 15.50 -10.18
CA HIS A 132 -6.04 16.22 -11.05
C HIS A 132 -4.78 15.40 -11.35
N TYR A 133 -4.47 15.21 -12.63
CA TYR A 133 -3.20 14.71 -13.13
C TYR A 133 -3.08 15.11 -14.61
N PHE A 134 -1.84 15.27 -15.09
CA PHE A 134 -1.58 15.67 -16.47
C PHE A 134 -1.52 14.45 -17.38
N TYR A 135 -2.38 14.42 -18.40
CA TYR A 135 -2.31 13.43 -19.47
C TYR A 135 -2.98 13.99 -20.74
N ALA A 136 -2.54 13.55 -21.92
CA ALA A 136 -2.91 14.19 -23.20
C ALA A 136 -4.38 13.97 -23.62
N ASP A 137 -5.00 12.91 -23.10
CA ASP A 137 -6.41 12.55 -23.30
C ASP A 137 -7.36 13.20 -22.28
N LEU A 138 -6.81 13.95 -21.31
CA LEU A 138 -7.54 14.67 -20.27
C LEU A 138 -7.38 16.19 -20.49
N PRO A 139 -8.16 16.78 -21.41
CA PRO A 139 -7.98 18.16 -21.85
C PRO A 139 -8.26 19.21 -20.75
N SER A 140 -8.87 18.80 -19.64
CA SER A 140 -9.38 19.69 -18.60
C SER A 140 -8.34 20.18 -17.59
N CYS A 141 -7.04 20.01 -17.88
CA CYS A 141 -5.94 20.48 -17.04
C CYS A 141 -4.91 21.33 -17.83
N PRO A 142 -5.15 22.64 -17.99
CA PRO A 142 -4.14 23.56 -18.50
C PRO A 142 -2.94 23.69 -17.55
N ASN A 143 -1.76 23.94 -18.12
CA ASN A 143 -0.48 24.09 -17.42
C ASN A 143 -0.31 25.42 -16.66
N ASP A 144 -1.36 26.23 -16.56
CA ASP A 144 -1.27 27.61 -16.06
C ASP A 144 -1.64 27.74 -14.58
N VAL A 145 -0.68 28.23 -13.80
CA VAL A 145 -0.69 28.41 -12.34
C VAL A 145 -1.71 29.48 -11.86
N HIS A 146 -2.43 30.15 -12.77
CA HIS A 146 -3.18 31.38 -12.48
C HIS A 146 -4.72 31.29 -12.62
N PHE A 147 -5.28 30.16 -13.01
CA PHE A 147 -6.74 29.98 -13.20
C PHE A 147 -7.31 28.95 -12.22
N PRO A 148 -8.61 29.05 -11.82
CA PRO A 148 -9.18 28.22 -10.77
C PRO A 148 -9.05 26.72 -11.09
N PRO A 149 -8.96 25.84 -10.07
CA PRO A 149 -8.48 24.47 -10.24
C PRO A 149 -9.29 23.73 -11.30
N CYS A 150 -8.56 23.38 -12.36
CA CYS A 150 -8.83 22.44 -13.44
C CYS A 150 -9.84 21.35 -13.05
N THR A 151 -10.77 20.94 -13.91
CA THR A 151 -11.67 19.83 -13.55
C THR A 151 -10.93 18.51 -13.78
N GLY A 152 -10.51 17.87 -12.70
CA GLY A 152 -10.01 16.50 -12.73
C GLY A 152 -11.09 15.46 -13.05
N VAL A 153 -10.70 14.21 -13.31
CA VAL A 153 -11.66 13.10 -13.49
C VAL A 153 -12.63 13.10 -12.30
N LEU A 154 -13.93 13.12 -12.60
CA LEU A 154 -14.95 13.26 -11.57
C LEU A 154 -15.16 11.91 -10.88
N VAL A 155 -14.69 11.84 -9.63
CA VAL A 155 -14.82 10.67 -8.76
C VAL A 155 -16.16 10.76 -8.04
N TRP A 156 -17.04 9.79 -8.26
CA TRP A 156 -18.31 9.74 -7.55
C TRP A 156 -18.20 8.87 -6.30
N GLN A 157 -18.40 9.49 -5.12
CA GLN A 157 -18.47 8.79 -3.84
C GLN A 157 -19.93 8.47 -3.49
N GLY A 158 -20.46 7.34 -3.96
CA GLY A 158 -21.88 7.03 -3.78
C GLY A 158 -22.23 5.69 -3.15
N PHE A 159 -21.29 4.75 -3.08
CA PHE A 159 -21.56 3.40 -2.59
C PHE A 159 -20.57 2.97 -1.51
N THR A 160 -21.10 2.27 -0.52
CA THR A 160 -20.31 1.54 0.47
C THR A 160 -20.64 0.05 0.37
N THR A 161 -19.62 -0.79 0.49
CA THR A 161 -19.79 -2.24 0.62
C THR A 161 -19.39 -2.66 2.04
N PRO A 162 -19.87 -3.82 2.54
CA PRO A 162 -19.44 -4.34 3.83
C PRO A 162 -17.92 -4.57 3.91
N GLN A 163 -17.28 -4.83 2.76
CA GLN A 163 -15.87 -5.19 2.63
C GLN A 163 -14.97 -3.98 2.34
N SER A 164 -15.52 -2.89 1.78
CA SER A 164 -14.76 -1.66 1.50
C SER A 164 -15.64 -0.41 1.66
N PRO A 165 -15.14 0.62 2.38
CA PRO A 165 -15.91 1.82 2.65
C PRO A 165 -16.03 2.77 1.44
N ARG A 166 -15.42 2.45 0.29
CA ARG A 166 -15.43 3.30 -0.91
C ARG A 166 -15.43 2.45 -2.18
N VAL A 167 -16.58 2.39 -2.86
CA VAL A 167 -16.64 1.98 -4.28
C VAL A 167 -16.70 3.24 -5.12
N ILE A 168 -15.71 3.38 -5.98
CA ILE A 168 -15.59 4.52 -6.89
C ILE A 168 -16.08 4.07 -8.27
N LEU A 169 -17.13 4.72 -8.77
CA LEU A 169 -17.41 4.68 -10.20
C LEU A 169 -16.65 5.81 -10.85
N LEU A 170 -15.67 5.45 -11.68
CA LEU A 170 -15.04 6.37 -12.61
C LEU A 170 -15.90 6.38 -13.88
N PRO A 171 -16.45 7.53 -14.27
CA PRO A 171 -17.10 7.65 -15.55
C PRO A 171 -16.03 7.60 -16.64
N LEU A 172 -16.09 6.56 -17.46
CA LEU A 172 -15.40 6.50 -18.75
C LEU A 172 -16.08 7.44 -19.75
#